data_AF-A0A359LY84-F1
#
_entry.id   AF-A0A359LY84-F1
#
_cell.length_a   1.000
_cell.length_b   1.000
_cell.length_c   1.000
_cell.angle_alpha   90.00
_cell.angle_beta   90.00
_cell.angle_gamma   90.00
#
_symmetry.space_group_name_H-M   'P 1'
#
loop_
_entity.id
_entity.type
_entity.pdbx_description
1 polymer ?
#
loop_
_entity_poly.entity_id
_entity_poly.type
_entity_poly.pdbx_seq_one_letter_code
_entity_poly.pdbx_strand_id
1 'polypeptide(L)'
;WAQDGIAVRRLIPMMLVGAWHTQSKGDCEVLRVLAGKHGDEIERDVTELLKFDDPPVWSAGKFRGVSSKIDAFFAVQAAVTPKDLEDFFLAAEIILSEKDPALDLPDDQRAFAGLYGKSREHSGALRDGVCETLVLLAVHGDALFEKRLGMNIHARVDKLIHDLLTPLTPGRLLSQSGNLPLYAEAAPHTFLCIIEQDLRSPDPQTYSLMKPADTGVFGSCPRAGLLWALE
;
A
#
# COMPACT_ATOMS: atom_id res chain seq x y z
N TRP A 1 14.80 -3.41 21.07
CA TRP A 1 14.74 -2.27 20.14
C TRP A 1 13.68 -1.23 20.54
N ALA A 2 12.47 -1.60 20.98
CA ALA A 2 11.38 -0.63 21.23
C ALA A 2 11.65 0.45 22.32
N GLN A 3 12.61 0.22 23.21
CA GLN A 3 13.06 1.19 24.22
C GLN A 3 14.22 2.09 23.75
N ASP A 4 14.79 1.81 22.58
CA ASP A 4 15.87 2.58 21.98
C ASP A 4 15.28 3.61 20.99
N GLY A 5 15.33 4.89 21.36
CA GLY A 5 14.76 5.97 20.54
C GLY A 5 15.39 6.10 19.15
N ILE A 6 16.67 5.72 18.99
CA ILE A 6 17.34 5.71 17.69
C ILE A 6 16.80 4.56 16.84
N ALA A 7 16.68 3.36 17.42
CA ALA A 7 16.10 2.21 16.73
C ALA A 7 14.64 2.46 16.32
N VAL A 8 13.84 3.04 17.23
CA VAL A 8 12.46 3.44 16.96
C VAL A 8 12.37 4.42 15.80
N ARG A 9 13.20 5.48 15.80
CA ARG A 9 13.18 6.47 14.72
C ARG A 9 13.57 5.87 13.37
N ARG A 10 14.55 4.95 13.35
CA ARG A 10 14.97 4.22 12.13
C ARG A 10 13.88 3.30 11.59
N LEU A 11 13.06 2.74 12.47
CA LEU A 11 12.00 1.78 12.11
C LEU A 11 10.78 2.45 11.46
N ILE A 12 10.48 3.72 11.75
CA ILE A 12 9.30 4.44 11.24
C ILE A 12 9.10 4.29 9.71
N PRO A 13 10.06 4.64 8.84
CA PRO A 13 9.86 4.51 7.39
C PRO A 13 9.62 3.06 6.96
N MET A 14 10.29 2.09 7.59
CA MET A 14 10.15 0.66 7.29
C MET A 14 8.79 0.12 7.72
N MET A 15 8.30 0.57 8.89
CA MET A 15 6.97 0.26 9.40
C MET A 15 5.89 0.81 8.46
N LEU A 16 6.03 2.06 8.02
CA LEU A 16 5.07 2.71 7.13
C LEU A 16 4.92 1.98 5.79
N VAL A 17 6.04 1.54 5.20
CA VAL A 17 6.01 0.79 3.92
C VAL A 17 5.74 -0.70 4.08
N GLY A 18 6.03 -1.28 5.24
CA GLY A 18 5.90 -2.71 5.51
C GLY A 18 7.02 -3.56 4.91
N ALA A 19 7.05 -3.71 3.59
CA ALA A 19 8.02 -4.53 2.88
C ALA A 19 8.40 -3.88 1.54
N TRP A 20 9.60 -4.13 1.04
CA TRP A 20 10.07 -3.54 -0.20
C TRP A 20 11.14 -4.38 -0.89
N HIS A 21 11.31 -4.15 -2.20
CA HIS A 21 12.31 -4.80 -3.02
C HIS A 21 13.54 -3.90 -3.21
N THR A 22 14.71 -4.33 -2.76
CA THR A 22 15.94 -3.52 -2.69
C THR A 22 16.57 -3.19 -4.05
N GLN A 23 16.12 -3.85 -5.13
CA GLN A 23 16.54 -3.52 -6.50
C GLN A 23 15.45 -2.80 -7.30
N SER A 24 14.27 -2.58 -6.71
CA SER A 24 13.24 -1.75 -7.33
C SER A 24 13.60 -0.28 -7.13
N LYS A 25 13.73 0.48 -8.21
CA LYS A 25 14.06 1.90 -8.13
C LYS A 25 12.95 2.70 -7.44
N GLY A 26 11.68 2.38 -7.73
CA GLY A 26 10.53 3.02 -7.11
C GLY A 26 10.52 2.79 -5.60
N ASP A 27 10.68 1.54 -5.18
CA ASP A 27 10.72 1.18 -3.76
C ASP A 27 11.84 1.88 -2.99
N CYS A 28 13.05 1.86 -3.55
CA CYS A 28 14.20 2.50 -2.94
C CYS A 28 13.99 4.02 -2.83
N GLU A 29 13.37 4.66 -3.83
CA GLU A 29 13.12 6.10 -3.78
C GLU A 29 12.06 6.46 -2.74
N VAL A 30 10.97 5.70 -2.65
CA VAL A 30 9.96 5.85 -1.59
C VAL A 30 10.60 5.82 -0.21
N LEU A 31 11.46 4.83 0.05
CA LEU A 31 12.13 4.74 1.35
C LEU A 31 13.12 5.89 1.60
N ARG A 32 13.82 6.37 0.58
CA ARG A 32 14.70 7.53 0.71
C ARG A 32 13.93 8.78 1.11
N VAL A 33 12.77 8.99 0.51
CA VAL A 33 11.87 10.10 0.84
C VAL A 33 11.37 9.98 2.28
N LEU A 34 10.81 8.82 2.65
CA LEU A 34 10.23 8.61 3.99
C LEU A 34 11.29 8.61 5.11
N ALA A 35 12.48 8.07 4.84
CA ALA A 35 13.57 8.04 5.82
C ALA A 35 14.34 9.36 5.89
N GLY A 36 14.27 10.19 4.84
CA GLY A 36 15.12 11.37 4.67
C GLY A 36 16.61 11.03 4.56
N LYS A 37 16.94 9.87 3.96
CA LYS A 37 18.29 9.29 3.94
C LYS A 37 18.66 8.73 2.58
N HIS A 38 19.96 8.54 2.33
CA HIS A 38 20.43 7.80 1.16
C HIS A 38 20.23 6.28 1.33
N GLY A 39 20.20 5.54 0.20
CA GLY A 39 19.97 4.10 0.20
C GLY A 39 20.95 3.30 1.07
N ASP A 40 22.24 3.64 1.01
CA ASP A 40 23.28 2.98 1.81
C ASP A 40 23.07 3.16 3.32
N GLU A 41 22.49 4.29 3.73
CA GLU A 41 22.18 4.55 5.14
C GLU A 41 20.98 3.73 5.62
N ILE A 42 19.99 3.51 4.75
CA ILE A 42 18.82 2.68 5.04
C ILE A 42 19.24 1.21 5.19
N GLU A 43 20.10 0.68 4.33
CA GLU A 43 20.61 -0.70 4.50
C GLU A 43 21.48 -0.86 5.76
N ARG A 44 22.21 0.18 6.16
CA ARG A 44 22.91 0.20 7.46
C ARG A 44 21.92 0.17 8.62
N ASP A 45 20.85 0.97 8.56
CA ASP A 45 19.80 0.96 9.59
C ASP A 45 19.15 -0.42 9.70
N VAL A 46 18.83 -1.08 8.58
CA VAL A 46 18.33 -2.47 8.57
C VAL A 46 19.33 -3.41 9.23
N THR A 47 20.61 -3.32 8.87
CA THR A 47 21.67 -4.18 9.43
C THR A 47 21.81 -4.00 10.94
N GLU A 48 21.71 -2.77 11.46
CA GLU A 48 21.72 -2.52 12.89
C GLU A 48 20.47 -3.07 13.60
N LEU A 49 19.29 -2.92 12.99
CA LEU A 49 18.04 -3.46 13.54
C LEU A 49 18.01 -5.00 13.56
N LEU A 50 18.70 -5.66 12.63
CA LEU A 50 18.84 -7.12 12.60
C LEU A 50 19.69 -7.70 13.74
N LYS A 51 20.45 -6.88 14.47
CA LYS A 51 21.33 -7.35 15.57
C LYS A 51 20.59 -7.59 16.89
N PHE A 52 19.35 -7.15 17.02
CA PHE A 52 18.55 -7.43 18.20
C PHE A 52 18.13 -8.91 18.22
N ASP A 53 18.04 -9.51 19.41
CA ASP A 53 17.65 -10.93 19.57
C ASP A 53 16.27 -11.24 18.96
N ASP A 54 15.35 -10.28 19.06
CA ASP A 54 14.04 -10.28 18.38
C ASP A 54 13.96 -9.05 17.46
N PRO A 55 14.48 -9.15 16.22
CA PRO A 55 14.63 -7.99 15.35
C PRO A 55 13.27 -7.54 14.79
N PRO A 56 12.99 -6.22 14.77
CA PRO A 56 11.73 -5.69 14.26
C PRO A 56 11.61 -5.76 12.73
N VAL A 57 12.68 -6.18 12.06
CA VAL A 57 12.82 -6.26 10.61
C VAL A 57 13.37 -7.61 10.21
N TRP A 58 13.11 -7.99 8.97
CA TRP A 58 13.68 -9.17 8.33
C TRP A 58 14.36 -8.81 7.01
N SER A 59 15.25 -9.69 6.58
CA SER A 59 15.97 -9.59 5.31
C SER A 59 15.98 -10.95 4.62
N ALA A 60 15.38 -11.03 3.44
CA ALA A 60 15.25 -12.28 2.67
C ALA A 60 15.55 -12.01 1.19
N GLY A 61 16.72 -12.44 0.72
CA GLY A 61 17.17 -12.21 -0.65
C GLY A 61 17.18 -10.71 -1.00
N LYS A 62 16.38 -10.34 -2.00
CA LYS A 62 16.21 -8.96 -2.50
C LYS A 62 15.09 -8.20 -1.77
N PHE A 63 14.47 -8.79 -0.77
CA PHE A 63 13.41 -8.16 0.00
C PHE A 63 13.88 -7.84 1.41
N ARG A 64 13.28 -6.78 1.95
CA ARG A 64 13.31 -6.40 3.36
C ARG A 64 11.89 -6.11 3.81
N GLY A 65 11.66 -6.16 5.11
CA GLY A 65 10.40 -5.70 5.67
C GLY A 65 10.39 -5.74 7.19
N VAL A 66 9.23 -5.44 7.77
CA VAL A 66 9.00 -5.52 9.21
C VAL A 66 8.47 -6.89 9.62
N SER A 67 8.92 -7.38 10.77
CA SER A 67 8.57 -8.72 11.28
C SER A 67 7.10 -8.83 11.69
N SER A 68 6.59 -7.78 12.34
CA SER A 68 5.18 -7.64 12.70
C SER A 68 4.78 -6.19 12.53
N LYS A 69 3.88 -5.93 11.59
CA LYS A 69 3.48 -4.56 11.26
C LYS A 69 2.70 -3.91 12.39
N ILE A 70 1.79 -4.64 13.02
CA ILE A 70 0.99 -4.14 14.15
C ILE A 70 1.88 -3.83 15.36
N ASP A 71 2.81 -4.71 15.70
CA ASP A 71 3.71 -4.48 16.85
C ASP A 71 4.67 -3.32 16.58
N ALA A 72 5.22 -3.24 15.37
CA ALA A 72 6.06 -2.12 14.96
C ALA A 72 5.28 -0.79 14.99
N PHE A 73 4.05 -0.77 14.48
CA PHE A 73 3.19 0.41 14.48
C PHE A 73 2.94 0.93 15.91
N PHE A 74 2.53 0.06 16.84
CA PHE A 74 2.31 0.44 18.23
C PHE A 74 3.61 0.79 18.98
N ALA A 75 4.74 0.19 18.60
CA ALA A 75 6.03 0.51 19.21
C ALA A 75 6.56 1.88 18.77
N VAL A 76 6.33 2.30 17.52
CA VAL A 76 6.86 3.58 17.00
C VAL A 76 5.89 4.75 17.13
N GLN A 77 4.60 4.52 17.40
CA GLN A 77 3.55 5.55 17.34
C GLN A 77 3.86 6.82 18.15
N ALA A 78 4.51 6.72 19.32
CA ALA A 78 4.86 7.89 20.12
C ALA A 78 5.93 8.80 19.46
N ALA A 79 6.76 8.23 18.58
CA ALA A 79 7.82 8.93 17.86
C ALA A 79 7.41 9.43 16.47
N VAL A 80 6.22 9.05 15.99
CA VAL A 80 5.66 9.53 14.71
C VAL A 80 5.33 11.01 14.82
N THR A 81 5.73 11.78 13.81
CA THR A 81 5.49 13.22 13.68
C THR A 81 4.44 13.51 12.59
N PRO A 82 3.87 14.74 12.54
CA PRO A 82 2.97 15.11 11.46
C PRO A 82 3.61 14.95 10.08
N LYS A 83 4.90 15.32 9.96
CA LYS A 83 5.66 15.20 8.71
C LYS A 83 5.76 13.74 8.23
N ASP A 84 5.99 12.79 9.14
CA ASP A 84 6.07 11.36 8.77
C ASP A 84 4.76 10.88 8.14
N LEU A 85 3.62 11.31 8.69
CA LEU A 85 2.30 10.96 8.17
C LEU A 85 1.99 11.68 6.85
N GLU A 86 2.34 12.96 6.73
CA GLU A 86 2.18 13.72 5.49
C GLU A 86 2.99 13.12 4.34
N ASP A 87 4.26 12.81 4.59
CA ASP A 87 5.13 12.16 3.60
C ASP A 87 4.60 10.76 3.26
N PHE A 88 4.08 10.02 4.24
CA PHE A 88 3.43 8.72 3.99
C PHE A 88 2.20 8.83 3.10
N PHE A 89 1.26 9.74 3.39
CA PHE A 89 0.06 9.88 2.57
C PHE A 89 0.39 10.30 1.13
N LEU A 90 1.38 11.19 0.97
CA LEU A 90 1.87 11.56 -0.36
C LEU A 90 2.50 10.37 -1.09
N ALA A 91 3.36 9.59 -0.41
CA ALA A 91 3.95 8.39 -0.99
C ALA A 91 2.88 7.36 -1.34
N ALA A 92 1.89 7.15 -0.48
CA ALA A 92 0.79 6.23 -0.71
C ALA A 92 -0.03 6.61 -1.95
N GLU A 93 -0.32 7.90 -2.15
CA GLU A 93 -0.98 8.39 -3.36
C GLU A 93 -0.16 8.09 -4.61
N ILE A 94 1.14 8.38 -4.61
CA ILE A 94 2.03 8.13 -5.76
C ILE A 94 2.11 6.63 -6.08
N ILE A 95 2.34 5.80 -5.07
CA ILE A 95 2.49 4.34 -5.21
C ILE A 95 1.20 3.73 -5.73
N LEU A 96 0.07 4.06 -5.10
CA LEU A 96 -1.20 3.39 -5.36
C LEU A 96 -1.87 3.92 -6.62
N SER A 97 -1.68 5.19 -7.00
CA SER A 97 -2.25 5.77 -8.23
C SER A 97 -1.63 5.25 -9.52
N GLU A 98 -0.50 4.54 -9.43
CA GLU A 98 0.18 3.96 -10.58
C GLU A 98 -0.78 3.08 -11.39
N LYS A 99 -0.84 3.31 -12.71
CA LYS A 99 -1.57 2.43 -13.65
C LYS A 99 -0.85 1.10 -13.79
N ASP A 100 -1.58 -0.01 -13.86
CA ASP A 100 -0.97 -1.31 -14.15
C ASP A 100 -0.54 -1.40 -15.63
N PRO A 101 0.78 -1.47 -15.94
CA PRO A 101 1.26 -1.58 -17.31
C PRO A 101 0.86 -2.89 -17.99
N ALA A 102 0.52 -3.94 -17.22
CA ALA A 102 0.04 -5.21 -17.77
C ALA A 102 -1.28 -5.02 -18.55
N LEU A 103 -2.07 -3.99 -18.26
CA LEU A 103 -3.32 -3.70 -18.98
C LEU A 103 -3.09 -3.22 -20.42
N ASP A 104 -1.86 -2.86 -20.77
CA ASP A 104 -1.50 -2.56 -22.17
C ASP A 104 -1.29 -3.84 -23.00
N LEU A 105 -1.25 -5.01 -22.37
CA LEU A 105 -1.10 -6.30 -23.02
C LEU A 105 -2.46 -7.00 -23.24
N PRO A 106 -2.54 -7.88 -24.26
CA PRO A 106 -3.63 -8.84 -24.40
C PRO A 106 -3.83 -9.67 -23.12
N ASP A 107 -5.08 -10.08 -22.85
CA ASP A 107 -5.48 -10.77 -21.62
C ASP A 107 -4.62 -12.03 -21.33
N ASP A 108 -4.29 -12.80 -22.36
CA ASP A 108 -3.48 -14.03 -22.30
C ASP A 108 -1.99 -13.79 -22.00
N GLN A 109 -1.51 -12.55 -22.19
CA GLN A 109 -0.11 -12.17 -21.95
C GLN A 109 0.09 -11.45 -20.61
N ARG A 110 -0.98 -11.00 -19.94
CA ARG A 110 -0.88 -10.21 -18.71
C ARG A 110 -0.20 -10.95 -17.57
N ALA A 111 -0.43 -12.27 -17.43
CA ALA A 111 0.23 -13.10 -16.43
C ALA A 111 1.76 -13.11 -16.57
N PHE A 112 2.26 -12.80 -17.76
CA PHE A 112 3.68 -12.76 -18.09
C PHE A 112 4.18 -11.34 -18.36
N ALA A 113 3.43 -10.30 -17.94
CA ALA A 113 3.73 -8.91 -18.25
C ALA A 113 5.17 -8.50 -17.92
N GLY A 114 5.75 -9.04 -16.85
CA GLY A 114 7.15 -8.82 -16.49
C GLY A 114 8.16 -9.28 -17.55
N LEU A 115 7.88 -10.35 -18.30
CA LEU A 115 8.73 -10.79 -19.42
C LEU A 115 8.71 -9.81 -20.59
N TYR A 116 7.63 -9.04 -20.71
CA TYR A 116 7.47 -7.98 -21.71
C TYR A 116 7.93 -6.60 -21.21
N GLY A 117 8.55 -6.53 -20.01
CA GLY A 117 8.94 -5.27 -19.39
C GLY A 117 7.76 -4.39 -18.97
N LYS A 118 6.54 -4.96 -18.88
CA LYS A 118 5.32 -4.30 -18.43
C LYS A 118 5.10 -4.56 -16.94
N SER A 119 6.06 -4.12 -16.14
CA SER A 119 5.98 -4.18 -14.68
C SER A 119 5.78 -2.80 -14.10
N ARG A 120 5.12 -2.76 -12.95
CA ARG A 120 5.00 -1.56 -12.13
C ARG A 120 6.37 -1.06 -11.66
N GLU A 121 6.49 0.25 -11.46
CA GLU A 121 7.66 0.89 -10.85
C GLU A 121 7.78 0.54 -9.37
N HIS A 122 6.65 0.42 -8.68
CA HIS A 122 6.57 0.01 -7.27
C HIS A 122 6.23 -1.48 -7.17
N SER A 123 6.98 -2.22 -6.34
CA SER A 123 6.77 -3.64 -6.17
C SER A 123 5.41 -3.95 -5.51
N GLY A 124 4.89 -5.15 -5.76
CA GLY A 124 3.67 -5.62 -5.09
C GLY A 124 3.81 -5.62 -3.58
N ALA A 125 4.96 -6.05 -3.05
CA ALA A 125 5.24 -6.06 -1.62
C ALA A 125 5.13 -4.66 -0.98
N LEU A 126 5.61 -3.63 -1.68
CA LEU A 126 5.48 -2.24 -1.22
C LEU A 126 4.03 -1.77 -1.29
N ARG A 127 3.32 -2.05 -2.38
CA ARG A 127 1.92 -1.64 -2.55
C ARG A 127 1.02 -2.26 -1.49
N ASP A 128 1.15 -3.56 -1.26
CA ASP A 128 0.40 -4.30 -0.24
C ASP A 128 0.75 -3.75 1.15
N GLY A 129 2.03 -3.51 1.39
CA GLY A 129 2.51 -2.97 2.64
C GLY A 129 1.95 -1.58 2.96
N VAL A 130 1.86 -0.69 1.97
CA VAL A 130 1.22 0.62 2.13
C VAL A 130 -0.28 0.49 2.43
N CYS A 131 -0.98 -0.41 1.74
CA CYS A 131 -2.41 -0.64 1.97
C CYS A 131 -2.70 -1.15 3.39
N GLU A 132 -1.91 -2.10 3.88
CA GLU A 132 -2.01 -2.58 5.27
C GLU A 132 -1.78 -1.46 6.29
N THR A 133 -0.86 -0.54 6.01
CA THR A 133 -0.63 0.63 6.87
C THR A 133 -1.84 1.58 6.84
N LEU A 134 -2.50 1.76 5.70
CA LEU A 134 -3.74 2.54 5.60
C LEU A 134 -4.86 1.93 6.47
N VAL A 135 -4.99 0.59 6.48
CA VAL A 135 -5.92 -0.11 7.37
C VAL A 135 -5.61 0.19 8.85
N LEU A 136 -4.35 0.04 9.27
CA LEU A 136 -3.94 0.33 10.65
C LEU A 136 -4.22 1.79 11.03
N LEU A 137 -3.97 2.73 10.11
CA LEU A 137 -4.26 4.14 10.31
C LEU A 137 -5.76 4.43 10.38
N ALA A 138 -6.60 3.75 9.60
CA ALA A 138 -8.05 3.91 9.67
C ALA A 138 -8.61 3.42 11.01
N VAL A 139 -8.13 2.28 11.50
CA VAL A 139 -8.63 1.64 12.73
C VAL A 139 -8.10 2.32 13.99
N HIS A 140 -6.82 2.71 14.00
CA HIS A 140 -6.14 3.18 15.21
C HIS A 140 -5.68 4.64 15.14
N GLY A 141 -5.59 5.24 13.95
CA GLY A 141 -4.89 6.50 13.74
C GLY A 141 -5.45 7.67 14.54
N ASP A 142 -6.77 7.86 14.57
CA ASP A 142 -7.37 8.97 15.32
C ASP A 142 -7.08 8.86 16.82
N ALA A 143 -7.23 7.65 17.39
CA ALA A 143 -6.95 7.39 18.80
C ALA A 143 -5.49 7.68 19.19
N LEU A 144 -4.54 7.41 18.29
CA LEU A 144 -3.10 7.57 18.57
C LEU A 144 -2.58 8.97 18.21
N PHE A 145 -3.17 9.63 17.22
CA PHE A 145 -2.59 10.82 16.58
C PHE A 145 -3.46 12.07 16.66
N GLU A 146 -4.78 11.99 16.75
CA GLU A 146 -5.63 13.19 16.65
C GLU A 146 -5.34 14.21 17.75
N LYS A 147 -5.37 13.78 19.01
CA LYS A 147 -5.10 14.67 20.14
C LYS A 147 -3.65 15.16 20.17
N ARG A 148 -2.70 14.33 19.75
CA ARG A 148 -1.26 14.60 19.87
C ARG A 148 -0.73 15.43 18.70
N LEU A 149 -1.23 15.19 17.50
CA LEU A 149 -0.75 15.77 16.24
C LEU A 149 -1.77 16.73 15.61
N GLY A 150 -3.01 16.81 16.10
CA GLY A 150 -4.06 17.65 15.54
C GLY A 150 -4.54 17.19 14.17
N MET A 151 -4.39 15.89 13.86
CA MET A 151 -4.70 15.32 12.55
C MET A 151 -5.86 14.33 12.65
N ASN A 152 -6.90 14.55 11.86
CA ASN A 152 -7.92 13.53 11.61
C ASN A 152 -7.38 12.56 10.56
N ILE A 153 -6.99 11.37 11.00
CA ILE A 153 -6.35 10.34 10.18
C ILE A 153 -7.40 9.59 9.37
N HIS A 154 -8.54 9.27 9.99
CA HIS A 154 -9.64 8.59 9.31
C HIS A 154 -10.07 9.36 8.04
N ALA A 155 -10.29 10.67 8.15
CA ALA A 155 -10.68 11.52 7.03
C ALA A 155 -9.60 11.60 5.93
N ARG A 156 -8.31 11.46 6.29
CA ARG A 156 -7.22 11.41 5.30
C ARG A 156 -7.19 10.07 4.55
N VAL A 157 -7.43 8.96 5.25
CA VAL A 157 -7.55 7.64 4.61
C VAL A 157 -8.77 7.60 3.68
N ASP A 158 -9.93 8.06 4.15
CA ASP A 158 -11.15 8.17 3.34
C ASP A 158 -10.89 8.98 2.07
N LYS A 159 -10.29 10.16 2.22
CA LYS A 159 -9.98 11.03 1.08
C LYS A 159 -9.04 10.34 0.08
N LEU A 160 -7.97 9.70 0.56
CA LEU A 160 -7.04 9.01 -0.32
C LEU A 160 -7.74 7.89 -1.11
N ILE A 161 -8.55 7.06 -0.46
CA ILE A 161 -9.27 5.97 -1.13
C ILE A 161 -10.28 6.52 -2.14
N HIS A 162 -10.98 7.59 -1.78
CA HIS A 162 -11.85 8.31 -2.71
C HIS A 162 -11.10 8.78 -3.96
N ASP A 163 -9.95 9.44 -3.78
CA ASP A 163 -9.17 10.02 -4.87
C ASP A 163 -8.51 8.93 -5.73
N LEU A 164 -8.14 7.79 -5.15
CA LEU A 164 -7.62 6.61 -5.87
C LEU A 164 -8.67 5.96 -6.76
N LEU A 165 -9.95 5.97 -6.36
CA LEU A 165 -11.03 5.32 -7.12
C LEU A 165 -11.81 6.28 -8.03
N THR A 166 -11.74 7.59 -7.79
CA THR A 166 -12.56 8.60 -8.49
C THR A 166 -11.75 9.48 -9.44
N PRO A 167 -12.19 9.71 -10.69
CA PRO A 167 -13.36 9.11 -11.32
C PRO A 167 -13.16 7.62 -11.59
N LEU A 168 -14.23 6.85 -11.39
CA LEU A 168 -14.23 5.43 -11.72
C LEU A 168 -14.09 5.26 -13.23
N THR A 169 -13.08 4.48 -13.62
CA THR A 169 -12.88 4.07 -15.01
C THR A 169 -12.49 2.60 -15.03
N PRO A 170 -12.75 1.86 -16.11
CA PRO A 170 -12.42 0.44 -16.20
C PRO A 170 -10.92 0.20 -16.00
N GLY A 171 -10.08 1.03 -16.60
CA GLY A 171 -8.62 0.92 -16.47
C GLY A 171 -8.14 1.16 -15.04
N ARG A 172 -8.75 2.11 -14.32
CA ARG A 172 -8.44 2.37 -12.91
C ARG A 172 -8.88 1.21 -12.03
N LEU A 173 -10.12 0.76 -12.16
CA LEU A 173 -10.64 -0.41 -11.42
C LEU A 173 -9.77 -1.66 -11.62
N LEU A 174 -9.43 -1.97 -12.87
CA LEU A 174 -8.56 -3.10 -13.19
C LEU A 174 -7.16 -2.93 -12.58
N SER A 175 -6.59 -1.72 -12.65
CA SER A 175 -5.27 -1.41 -12.07
C SER A 175 -5.26 -1.56 -10.55
N GLN A 176 -6.39 -1.30 -9.88
CA GLN A 176 -6.54 -1.38 -8.42
C GLN A 176 -7.09 -2.72 -7.94
N SER A 177 -7.41 -3.65 -8.85
CA SER A 177 -8.17 -4.88 -8.53
C SER A 177 -7.59 -5.70 -7.37
N GLY A 178 -6.25 -5.80 -7.28
CA GLY A 178 -5.57 -6.50 -6.20
C GLY A 178 -5.63 -5.81 -4.83
N ASN A 179 -5.87 -4.49 -4.79
CA ASN A 179 -5.89 -3.69 -3.55
C ASN A 179 -7.31 -3.33 -3.08
N LEU A 180 -8.36 -3.63 -3.88
CA LEU A 180 -9.75 -3.34 -3.52
C LEU A 180 -10.18 -3.88 -2.14
N PRO A 181 -9.81 -5.12 -1.73
CA PRO A 181 -10.17 -5.61 -0.40
C PRO A 181 -9.64 -4.74 0.73
N LEU A 182 -8.37 -4.31 0.63
CA LEU A 182 -7.76 -3.44 1.64
C LEU A 182 -8.33 -2.02 1.62
N TYR A 183 -8.81 -1.53 0.46
CA TYR A 183 -9.52 -0.26 0.39
C TYR A 183 -10.89 -0.34 1.07
N ALA A 184 -11.62 -1.44 0.87
CA ALA A 184 -12.88 -1.67 1.56
C ALA A 184 -12.68 -1.83 3.08
N GLU A 185 -11.58 -2.46 3.51
CA GLU A 185 -11.23 -2.57 4.93
C GLU A 185 -10.84 -1.22 5.54
N ALA A 186 -10.04 -0.42 4.82
CA ALA A 186 -9.54 0.86 5.31
C ALA A 186 -10.58 2.00 5.28
N ALA A 187 -11.50 2.01 4.31
CA ALA A 187 -12.53 3.04 4.18
C ALA A 187 -13.87 2.45 3.71
N PRO A 188 -14.54 1.63 4.53
CA PRO A 188 -15.69 0.83 4.10
C PRO A 188 -16.85 1.69 3.60
N HIS A 189 -17.20 2.76 4.32
CA HIS A 189 -18.30 3.63 3.92
C HIS A 189 -18.00 4.37 2.60
N THR A 190 -16.79 4.93 2.49
CA THR A 190 -16.33 5.63 1.29
C THR A 190 -16.30 4.69 0.08
N PHE A 191 -15.72 3.51 0.25
CA PHE A 191 -15.66 2.47 -0.79
C PHE A 191 -17.06 2.08 -1.28
N LEU A 192 -17.97 1.72 -0.36
CA LEU A 192 -19.34 1.33 -0.72
C LEU A 192 -20.09 2.48 -1.39
N CYS A 193 -19.95 3.72 -0.91
CA CYS A 193 -20.58 4.88 -1.54
C CYS A 193 -20.13 5.06 -2.99
N ILE A 194 -18.83 4.89 -3.27
CA ILE A 194 -18.27 5.01 -4.62
C ILE A 194 -18.85 3.94 -5.55
N ILE A 195 -18.88 2.68 -5.10
CA ILE A 195 -19.45 1.57 -5.89
C ILE A 195 -20.96 1.73 -6.10
N GLU A 196 -21.72 2.09 -5.06
CA GLU A 196 -23.16 2.33 -5.17
C GLU A 196 -23.50 3.45 -6.14
N GLN A 197 -22.73 4.55 -6.11
CA GLN A 197 -22.94 5.69 -7.00
C GLN A 197 -22.73 5.30 -8.46
N ASP A 198 -21.67 4.54 -8.75
CA ASP A 198 -21.39 4.03 -10.11
C ASP A 198 -22.46 3.05 -10.59
N LEU A 199 -22.91 2.13 -9.73
CA LEU A 199 -23.98 1.18 -10.06
C LEU A 199 -25.34 1.84 -10.36
N ARG A 200 -25.57 3.06 -9.86
CA ARG A 200 -26.77 3.86 -10.18
C ARG A 200 -26.60 4.70 -11.44
N SER A 201 -25.40 4.78 -12.01
CA SER A 201 -25.15 5.56 -13.22
C SER A 201 -25.69 4.85 -14.48
N PRO A 202 -25.93 5.57 -15.59
CA PRO A 202 -26.40 4.96 -16.83
C PRO A 202 -25.44 3.95 -17.46
N ASP A 203 -24.14 4.07 -17.16
CA ASP A 203 -23.07 3.18 -17.65
C ASP A 203 -22.11 2.83 -16.49
N PRO A 204 -22.45 1.84 -15.64
CA PRO A 204 -21.63 1.47 -14.48
C PRO A 204 -20.28 0.88 -14.89
N GLN A 205 -19.20 1.53 -14.47
CA GLN A 205 -17.84 1.07 -14.77
C GLN A 205 -17.43 -0.14 -13.94
N THR A 206 -18.07 -0.37 -12.79
CA THR A 206 -17.88 -1.54 -11.91
C THR A 206 -18.10 -2.85 -12.65
N TYR A 207 -19.02 -2.89 -13.62
CA TYR A 207 -19.26 -4.08 -14.45
C TYR A 207 -18.07 -4.50 -15.30
N SER A 208 -17.09 -3.62 -15.50
CA SER A 208 -15.84 -3.98 -16.17
C SER A 208 -15.05 -5.08 -15.43
N LEU A 209 -15.20 -5.19 -14.10
CA LEU A 209 -14.59 -6.24 -13.28
C LEU A 209 -15.37 -7.56 -13.32
N MET A 210 -16.66 -7.51 -13.68
CA MET A 210 -17.58 -8.66 -13.67
C MET A 210 -17.52 -9.50 -14.96
N LYS A 211 -16.55 -9.22 -15.84
CA LYS A 211 -16.35 -9.99 -17.07
C LYS A 211 -16.01 -11.46 -16.73
N PRO A 212 -16.44 -12.43 -17.56
CA PRO A 212 -16.07 -13.83 -17.37
C PRO A 212 -14.55 -13.98 -17.27
N ALA A 213 -14.09 -14.79 -16.31
CA ALA A 213 -12.68 -15.17 -16.24
C ALA A 213 -12.36 -16.03 -17.46
N ASP A 214 -11.19 -15.81 -18.06
CA ASP A 214 -10.73 -16.62 -19.17
C ASP A 214 -10.40 -18.04 -18.66
N THR A 215 -10.81 -19.09 -19.36
CA THR A 215 -10.70 -20.48 -18.88
C THR A 215 -9.30 -21.08 -18.99
N GLY A 216 -8.32 -20.29 -19.46
CA GLY A 216 -6.93 -20.70 -19.57
C GLY A 216 -6.26 -20.85 -18.20
N VAL A 217 -5.22 -21.72 -18.13
CA VAL A 217 -4.43 -21.99 -16.91
C VAL A 217 -3.78 -20.72 -16.32
N PHE A 218 -3.61 -19.67 -17.13
CA PHE A 218 -3.05 -18.37 -16.74
C PHE A 218 -4.10 -17.23 -16.79
N GLY A 219 -5.38 -17.56 -16.88
CA GLY A 219 -6.47 -16.57 -16.91
C GLY A 219 -6.54 -15.80 -15.59
N SER A 220 -6.58 -14.46 -15.67
CA SER A 220 -6.86 -13.63 -14.51
C SER A 220 -8.36 -13.66 -14.17
N CYS A 221 -8.69 -13.44 -12.89
CA CYS A 221 -10.08 -13.30 -12.43
C CYS A 221 -10.30 -11.87 -11.89
N PRO A 222 -10.56 -10.87 -12.75
CA PRO A 222 -10.69 -9.46 -12.33
C PRO A 222 -11.77 -9.23 -11.27
N ARG A 223 -12.80 -10.08 -11.24
CA ARG A 223 -13.89 -10.05 -10.26
C ARG A 223 -13.49 -10.48 -8.85
N ALA A 224 -12.43 -11.27 -8.68
CA ALA A 224 -12.09 -11.84 -7.37
C ALA A 224 -11.82 -10.74 -6.32
N GLY A 225 -11.06 -9.71 -6.69
CA GLY A 225 -10.75 -8.59 -5.80
C GLY A 225 -11.98 -7.81 -5.35
N LEU A 226 -12.93 -7.55 -6.26
CA LEU A 226 -14.18 -6.88 -5.89
C LEU A 226 -15.08 -7.77 -5.03
N LEU A 227 -15.15 -9.07 -5.31
CA LEU A 227 -15.96 -9.99 -4.53
C LEU A 227 -15.45 -10.10 -3.09
N TRP A 228 -14.14 -10.25 -2.89
CA TRP A 228 -13.55 -10.24 -1.55
C TRP A 228 -13.69 -8.90 -0.83
N ALA A 229 -13.69 -7.78 -1.56
CA ALA A 229 -13.95 -6.47 -0.98
C ALA A 229 -15.40 -6.28 -0.48
N LEU A 230 -16.32 -7.16 -0.87
CA LEU A 230 -17.75 -7.12 -0.49
C LEU A 230 -18.16 -8.24 0.48
N GLU A 231 -17.22 -9.11 0.88
CA GLU A 231 -17.42 -10.10 1.94
C GLU A 231 -17.36 -9.44 3.33
#